data_AF-G2Z6G9-F1
#
_entry.id   AF-G2Z6G9-F1
#
_cell.length_a   1.000
_cell.length_b   1.000
_cell.length_c   1.000
_cell.angle_alpha   90.00
_cell.angle_beta   90.00
_cell.angle_gamma   90.00
#
_symmetry.space_group_name_H-M   'P 1'
#
loop_
_entity.id
_entity.type
_entity.pdbx_description
1 polymer ?
#
loop_
_entity_poly.entity_id
_entity_poly.type
_entity_poly.pdbx_seq_one_letter_code
_entity_poly.pdbx_strand_id
1 'polypeptide(L)'
;MEQVKAKKHLGQHFLKDESIAQAIADTLELEGYDHVLEIGPGMGVLTKYLLAKPITTYVIEIDKESVTYLDAKYPALKGKIISEDFLKYNIQKIFEDKQWAIIGNFPYNISTQIVFRVLEYRNQIPAFSGMFQKEVAERICEKKGSKAYGILSVLVQAFYEATYLFTVDEHVFNPPPKVKSGVLRLIRKDNYSLPCGEKLFFTVVKTAFQQRRKTLRNSLKTLNLSDKLREDSLLDSRPEQLSVAEFIALTQKIEADGV
;
A
#
# COMPACT_ATOMS: atom_id res chain seq x y z
N MET A 1 -21.01 -9.67 24.75
CA MET A 1 -20.03 -8.63 24.38
C MET A 1 -20.74 -7.64 23.48
N GLU A 2 -20.73 -6.34 23.82
CA GLU A 2 -21.31 -5.31 22.96
C GLU A 2 -20.60 -5.28 21.60
N GLN A 3 -21.36 -5.08 20.52
CA GLN A 3 -20.81 -4.82 19.20
C GLN A 3 -20.12 -3.45 19.18
N VAL A 4 -18.90 -3.39 18.66
CA VAL A 4 -18.20 -2.12 18.45
C VAL A 4 -18.96 -1.29 17.42
N LYS A 5 -19.29 -0.05 17.76
CA LYS A 5 -19.98 0.87 16.85
C LYS A 5 -18.98 1.53 15.90
N ALA A 6 -19.35 1.61 14.63
CA ALA A 6 -18.50 2.22 13.60
C ALA A 6 -18.32 3.73 13.87
N LYS A 7 -17.06 4.17 13.91
CA LYS A 7 -16.65 5.56 14.13
C LYS A 7 -16.34 6.22 12.79
N LYS A 8 -17.19 7.16 12.36
CA LYS A 8 -17.07 7.86 11.07
C LYS A 8 -15.72 8.56 10.88
N HIS A 9 -15.15 9.15 11.95
CA HIS A 9 -13.87 9.86 11.89
C HIS A 9 -12.66 8.93 11.68
N LEU A 10 -12.80 7.64 11.99
CA LEU A 10 -11.80 6.60 11.72
C LEU A 10 -12.00 5.94 10.34
N GLY A 11 -13.05 6.30 9.59
CA GLY A 11 -13.34 5.69 8.29
C GLY A 11 -13.76 4.22 8.38
N GLN A 12 -14.30 3.78 9.53
CA GLN A 12 -14.66 2.37 9.76
C GLN A 12 -15.89 1.96 8.93
N HIS A 13 -15.68 0.94 8.09
CA HIS A 13 -16.71 0.20 7.37
C HIS A 13 -16.49 -1.29 7.65
N PHE A 14 -17.36 -1.90 8.47
CA PHE A 14 -17.17 -3.29 8.85
C PHE A 14 -17.67 -4.22 7.74
N LEU A 15 -16.76 -5.03 7.18
CA LEU A 15 -17.11 -6.11 6.27
C LEU A 15 -17.95 -7.14 7.03
N LYS A 16 -19.09 -7.54 6.46
CA LYS A 16 -20.00 -8.56 7.04
C LYS A 16 -20.06 -9.84 6.22
N ASP A 17 -19.53 -9.84 4.99
CA ASP A 17 -19.50 -11.03 4.14
C ASP A 17 -18.27 -11.88 4.43
N GLU A 18 -18.54 -13.09 4.91
CA GLU A 18 -17.53 -14.05 5.35
C GLU A 18 -16.75 -14.68 4.19
N SER A 19 -17.41 -14.87 3.05
CA SER A 19 -16.74 -15.42 1.86
C SER A 19 -15.71 -14.44 1.30
N ILE A 20 -16.04 -13.14 1.30
CA ILE A 20 -15.11 -12.08 0.90
C ILE A 20 -13.98 -11.95 1.92
N ALA A 21 -14.28 -12.00 3.21
CA ALA A 21 -13.25 -11.94 4.26
C ALA A 21 -12.23 -13.08 4.14
N GLN A 22 -12.72 -14.30 3.89
CA GLN A 22 -11.87 -15.46 3.64
C GLN A 22 -11.07 -15.28 2.34
N ALA A 23 -11.71 -14.87 1.24
CA ALA A 23 -11.04 -14.64 -0.03
C ALA A 23 -9.92 -13.60 0.08
N ILE A 24 -10.10 -12.54 0.89
CA ILE A 24 -9.04 -11.56 1.18
C ILE A 24 -7.92 -12.24 1.98
N ALA A 25 -8.22 -12.97 3.05
CA ALA A 25 -7.21 -13.68 3.84
C ALA A 25 -6.40 -14.69 3.00
N ASP A 26 -7.02 -15.31 1.98
CA ASP A 26 -6.43 -16.28 1.08
C ASP A 26 -5.56 -15.69 -0.04
N THR A 27 -5.49 -14.37 -0.14
CA THR A 27 -4.57 -13.70 -1.07
C THR A 27 -3.11 -13.77 -0.65
N LEU A 28 -2.82 -14.03 0.63
CA LEU A 28 -1.46 -14.20 1.15
C LEU A 28 -0.94 -15.61 0.82
N GLU A 29 0.17 -15.66 0.08
CA GLU A 29 0.77 -16.91 -0.42
C GLU A 29 1.66 -17.61 0.64
N LEU A 30 2.00 -16.92 1.73
CA LEU A 30 2.80 -17.44 2.86
C LEU A 30 4.24 -17.83 2.46
N GLU A 31 4.79 -17.18 1.44
CA GLU A 31 6.14 -17.42 0.93
C GLU A 31 7.11 -16.32 1.38
N GLY A 32 8.23 -16.71 1.99
CA GLY A 32 9.30 -15.78 2.40
C GLY A 32 9.03 -14.99 3.68
N TYR A 33 7.98 -15.35 4.44
CA TYR A 33 7.65 -14.78 5.74
C TYR A 33 6.83 -15.78 6.59
N ASP A 34 6.95 -15.67 7.91
CA ASP A 34 6.18 -16.43 8.91
C ASP A 34 5.32 -15.52 9.79
N HIS A 35 5.49 -14.20 9.66
CA HIS A 35 4.79 -13.17 10.41
C HIS A 35 3.83 -12.38 9.51
N VAL A 36 2.63 -12.10 10.00
CA VAL A 36 1.64 -11.24 9.33
C VAL A 36 1.16 -10.15 10.28
N LEU A 37 1.13 -8.92 9.80
CA LEU A 37 0.47 -7.80 10.47
C LEU A 37 -0.86 -7.48 9.77
N GLU A 38 -1.97 -7.68 10.49
CA GLU A 38 -3.26 -7.14 10.08
C GLU A 38 -3.41 -5.69 10.55
N ILE A 39 -3.66 -4.76 9.63
CA ILE A 39 -3.90 -3.34 9.94
C ILE A 39 -5.40 -3.08 9.98
N GLY A 40 -5.88 -2.54 11.10
CA GLY A 40 -7.30 -2.21 11.28
C GLY A 40 -8.20 -3.47 11.31
N PRO A 41 -7.92 -4.45 12.19
CA PRO A 41 -8.73 -5.67 12.31
C PRO A 41 -10.20 -5.39 12.66
N GLY A 42 -10.51 -4.26 13.32
CA GLY A 42 -11.85 -3.99 13.85
C GLY A 42 -12.34 -5.12 14.76
N MET A 43 -13.45 -5.76 14.40
CA MET A 43 -14.00 -6.93 15.11
C MET A 43 -13.35 -8.28 14.68
N GLY A 44 -12.27 -8.23 13.92
CA GLY A 44 -11.46 -9.37 13.51
C GLY A 44 -12.14 -10.28 12.49
N VAL A 45 -12.75 -9.68 11.46
CA VAL A 45 -13.42 -10.43 10.39
C VAL A 45 -12.42 -11.15 9.47
N LEU A 46 -11.26 -10.55 9.19
CA LEU A 46 -10.14 -11.22 8.52
C LEU A 46 -9.31 -12.02 9.53
N THR A 47 -9.06 -11.46 10.71
CA THR A 47 -8.24 -12.06 11.79
C THR A 47 -8.48 -13.55 11.99
N LYS A 48 -9.73 -13.98 12.08
CA LYS A 48 -10.06 -15.39 12.35
C LYS A 48 -9.57 -16.35 11.26
N TYR A 49 -9.55 -15.92 10.00
CA TYR A 49 -9.03 -16.71 8.89
C TYR A 49 -7.50 -16.71 8.88
N LEU A 50 -6.88 -15.60 9.27
CA LEU A 50 -5.42 -15.51 9.45
C LEU A 50 -4.93 -16.41 10.58
N LEU A 51 -5.66 -16.47 11.70
CA LEU A 51 -5.33 -17.34 12.84
C LEU A 51 -5.44 -18.85 12.53
N ALA A 52 -6.15 -19.23 11.45
CA ALA A 52 -6.24 -20.62 11.01
C ALA A 52 -5.06 -21.06 10.12
N LYS A 53 -4.20 -20.12 9.71
CA LYS A 53 -3.04 -20.38 8.84
C LYS A 53 -1.78 -20.67 9.67
N PRO A 54 -0.78 -21.38 9.11
CA PRO A 54 0.46 -21.70 9.80
C PRO A 54 1.42 -20.49 9.86
N ILE A 55 0.96 -19.37 10.40
CA ILE A 55 1.69 -18.10 10.54
C ILE A 55 1.44 -17.47 11.91
N THR A 56 2.35 -16.60 12.31
CA THR A 56 2.16 -15.78 13.51
C THR A 56 1.49 -14.46 13.13
N THR A 57 0.21 -14.35 13.46
CA THR A 57 -0.59 -13.13 13.22
C THR A 57 -0.46 -12.13 14.36
N TYR A 58 -0.09 -10.91 14.00
CA TYR A 58 -0.16 -9.69 14.81
C TYR A 58 -1.26 -8.80 14.25
N VAL A 59 -1.84 -7.97 15.10
CA VAL A 59 -2.81 -6.96 14.67
C VAL A 59 -2.44 -5.59 15.23
N ILE A 60 -2.67 -4.53 14.46
CA ILE A 60 -2.52 -3.14 14.91
C ILE A 60 -3.84 -2.38 14.74
N GLU A 61 -4.33 -1.81 15.83
CA GLU A 61 -5.63 -1.15 15.90
C GLU A 61 -5.56 0.13 16.76
N ILE A 62 -6.11 1.22 16.23
CA ILE A 62 -6.14 2.52 16.92
C ILE A 62 -7.38 2.65 17.81
N ASP A 63 -8.46 1.92 17.48
CA ASP A 63 -9.71 1.93 18.23
C ASP A 63 -9.65 1.02 19.46
N LYS A 64 -9.56 1.63 20.65
CA LYS A 64 -9.47 0.93 21.94
C LYS A 64 -10.65 0.00 22.23
N GLU A 65 -11.84 0.29 21.72
CA GLU A 65 -13.00 -0.60 21.86
C GLU A 65 -12.80 -1.89 21.04
N SER A 66 -12.28 -1.75 19.82
CA SER A 66 -11.91 -2.89 18.96
C SER A 66 -10.78 -3.70 19.58
N VAL A 67 -9.76 -3.05 20.16
CA VAL A 67 -8.68 -3.73 20.92
C VAL A 67 -9.24 -4.57 22.06
N THR A 68 -10.11 -3.99 22.89
CA THR A 68 -10.74 -4.70 24.03
C THR A 68 -11.57 -5.89 23.54
N TYR A 69 -12.31 -5.71 22.45
CA TYR A 69 -13.09 -6.77 21.82
C TYR A 69 -12.19 -7.91 21.32
N LEU A 70 -11.09 -7.60 20.63
CA LEU A 70 -10.17 -8.58 20.07
C LEU A 70 -9.47 -9.39 21.16
N ASP A 71 -9.02 -8.73 22.23
CA ASP A 71 -8.35 -9.40 23.36
C ASP A 71 -9.26 -10.42 24.05
N ALA A 72 -10.53 -10.06 24.25
CA ALA A 72 -11.52 -10.95 24.86
C ALA A 72 -11.97 -12.09 23.91
N LYS A 73 -12.07 -11.83 22.60
CA LYS A 73 -12.60 -12.79 21.63
C LYS A 73 -11.55 -13.77 21.09
N TYR A 74 -10.31 -13.33 20.93
CA TYR A 74 -9.25 -14.10 20.26
C TYR A 74 -8.04 -14.32 21.18
N PRO A 75 -8.09 -15.32 22.09
CA PRO A 75 -6.96 -15.64 22.98
C PRO A 75 -5.63 -15.90 22.25
N ALA A 76 -5.67 -16.37 21.01
CA ALA A 76 -4.48 -16.60 20.18
C ALA A 76 -3.70 -15.32 19.84
N LEU A 77 -4.35 -14.15 19.95
CA LEU A 77 -3.74 -12.82 19.79
C LEU A 77 -3.12 -12.27 21.07
N LYS A 78 -3.21 -12.97 22.21
CA LYS A 78 -2.64 -12.49 23.47
C LYS A 78 -1.15 -12.16 23.29
N GLY A 79 -0.76 -10.93 23.61
CA GLY A 79 0.59 -10.41 23.40
C GLY A 79 0.94 -10.00 21.96
N LYS A 80 -0.03 -10.04 21.03
CA LYS A 80 0.13 -9.72 19.60
C LYS A 80 -0.85 -8.64 19.10
N ILE A 81 -1.58 -7.99 20.02
CA ILE A 81 -2.44 -6.84 19.73
C ILE A 81 -1.65 -5.55 20.03
N ILE A 82 -1.41 -4.75 19.01
CA ILE A 82 -0.71 -3.48 19.10
C ILE A 82 -1.78 -2.36 19.08
N SER A 83 -2.02 -1.75 20.23
CA SER A 83 -3.04 -0.70 20.39
C SER A 83 -2.48 0.70 20.01
N GLU A 84 -2.04 0.87 18.76
CA GLU A 84 -1.34 2.07 18.30
C GLU A 84 -1.76 2.52 16.89
N ASP A 85 -1.39 3.75 16.52
CA ASP A 85 -1.55 4.28 15.16
C ASP A 85 -0.45 3.72 14.24
N PHE A 86 -0.81 2.84 13.29
CA PHE A 86 0.14 2.27 12.32
C PHE A 86 0.95 3.33 11.56
N LEU A 87 0.35 4.48 11.24
CA LEU A 87 1.06 5.53 10.51
C LEU A 87 2.13 6.23 11.35
N LYS A 88 2.17 6.03 12.67
CA LYS A 88 3.12 6.68 13.59
C LYS A 88 4.00 5.68 14.32
N TYR A 89 3.49 4.49 14.59
CA TYR A 89 4.17 3.47 15.36
C TYR A 89 5.44 2.98 14.64
N ASN A 90 6.50 2.75 15.41
CA ASN A 90 7.70 2.11 14.89
C ASN A 90 7.53 0.60 14.94
N ILE A 91 7.04 0.02 13.83
CA ILE A 91 6.75 -1.41 13.73
C ILE A 91 8.01 -2.29 13.81
N GLN A 92 9.20 -1.74 13.56
CA GLN A 92 10.46 -2.47 13.72
C GLN A 92 10.69 -2.93 15.16
N LYS A 93 10.04 -2.31 16.16
CA LYS A 93 10.08 -2.77 17.55
C LYS A 93 9.46 -4.16 17.74
N ILE A 94 8.66 -4.63 16.78
CA ILE A 94 7.94 -5.91 16.84
C ILE A 94 8.61 -6.96 15.98
N PHE A 95 8.98 -6.59 14.75
CA PHE A 95 9.53 -7.54 13.77
C PHE A 95 11.05 -7.49 13.66
N GLU A 96 11.71 -6.48 14.23
CA GLU A 96 13.17 -6.31 14.16
C GLU A 96 13.67 -6.41 12.70
N ASP A 97 14.46 -7.43 12.38
CA ASP A 97 14.99 -7.71 11.03
C ASP A 97 14.22 -8.79 10.27
N LYS A 98 13.14 -9.33 10.84
CA LYS A 98 12.36 -10.41 10.24
C LYS A 98 11.56 -9.92 9.04
N GLN A 99 11.29 -10.83 8.10
CA GLN A 99 10.34 -10.58 7.02
C GLN A 99 8.91 -10.79 7.52
N TRP A 100 7.99 -9.90 7.14
CA TRP A 100 6.59 -9.96 7.56
C TRP A 100 5.69 -9.42 6.46
N ALA A 101 4.52 -10.03 6.29
CA ALA A 101 3.53 -9.55 5.34
C ALA A 101 2.48 -8.66 6.00
N ILE A 102 1.84 -7.82 5.19
CA ILE A 102 0.72 -6.99 5.64
C ILE A 102 -0.56 -7.46 4.98
N ILE A 103 -1.63 -7.43 5.77
CA ILE A 103 -2.99 -7.58 5.26
C ILE A 103 -3.96 -6.62 5.93
N GLY A 104 -5.08 -6.31 5.28
CA GLY A 104 -6.17 -5.62 5.94
C GLY A 104 -7.35 -5.29 5.04
N ASN A 105 -8.46 -4.98 5.70
CA ASN A 105 -9.53 -4.17 5.12
C ASN A 105 -9.24 -2.70 5.48
N PHE A 106 -8.39 -2.04 4.70
CA PHE A 106 -7.77 -0.79 5.13
C PHE A 106 -8.78 0.35 5.23
N PRO A 107 -8.70 1.20 6.27
CA PRO A 107 -9.52 2.40 6.34
C PRO A 107 -9.18 3.36 5.19
N TYR A 108 -10.20 3.80 4.47
CA TYR A 108 -10.02 4.48 3.18
C TYR A 108 -9.26 5.79 3.29
N ASN A 109 -9.45 6.52 4.40
CA ASN A 109 -8.81 7.81 4.68
C ASN A 109 -7.28 7.71 4.84
N ILE A 110 -6.73 6.55 5.21
CA ILE A 110 -5.29 6.35 5.43
C ILE A 110 -4.65 5.35 4.45
N SER A 111 -5.45 4.70 3.60
CA SER A 111 -5.00 3.61 2.72
C SER A 111 -3.79 3.97 1.85
N THR A 112 -3.74 5.18 1.28
CA THR A 112 -2.56 5.65 0.52
C THR A 112 -1.32 5.82 1.40
N GLN A 113 -1.49 6.28 2.64
CA GLN A 113 -0.37 6.43 3.59
C GLN A 113 0.16 5.08 4.06
N ILE A 114 -0.71 4.08 4.18
CA ILE A 114 -0.29 2.70 4.43
C ILE A 114 0.65 2.21 3.32
N VAL A 115 0.30 2.44 2.05
CA VAL A 115 1.17 2.05 0.92
C VAL A 115 2.52 2.77 0.94
N PHE A 116 2.57 4.04 1.34
CA PHE A 116 3.86 4.72 1.53
C PHE A 116 4.69 4.12 2.67
N ARG A 117 4.07 3.76 3.81
CA ARG A 117 4.75 3.02 4.88
C ARG A 117 5.26 1.65 4.40
N VAL A 118 4.52 0.96 3.54
CA VAL A 118 4.96 -0.31 2.92
C VAL A 118 6.23 -0.11 2.08
N LEU A 119 6.32 0.99 1.33
CA LEU A 119 7.52 1.34 0.55
C LEU A 119 8.72 1.67 1.44
N GLU A 120 8.49 2.32 2.59
CA GLU A 120 9.53 2.58 3.60
C GLU A 120 10.11 1.27 4.17
N TYR A 121 9.23 0.32 4.50
CA TYR A 121 9.61 -0.99 5.05
C TYR A 121 9.79 -2.07 4.00
N ARG A 122 9.93 -1.73 2.71
CA ARG A 122 9.95 -2.71 1.61
C ARG A 122 11.01 -3.79 1.75
N ASN A 123 12.12 -3.52 2.45
CA ASN A 123 13.17 -4.51 2.71
C ASN A 123 12.73 -5.64 3.66
N GLN A 124 11.64 -5.45 4.41
CA GLN A 124 11.07 -6.45 5.32
C GLN A 124 9.71 -6.98 4.86
N ILE A 125 9.07 -6.36 3.86
CA ILE A 125 7.73 -6.74 3.40
C ILE A 125 7.85 -7.47 2.06
N PRO A 126 7.96 -8.80 2.04
CA PRO A 126 7.94 -9.56 0.79
C PRO A 126 6.54 -9.60 0.16
N ALA A 127 5.48 -9.50 0.96
CA ALA A 127 4.11 -9.56 0.49
C ALA A 127 3.21 -8.55 1.20
N PHE A 128 2.31 -7.95 0.43
CA PHE A 128 1.26 -7.07 0.93
C PHE A 128 -0.03 -7.40 0.19
N SER A 129 -1.14 -7.49 0.90
CA SER A 129 -2.44 -7.64 0.27
C SER A 129 -3.51 -6.88 1.04
N GLY A 130 -4.62 -6.57 0.40
CA GLY A 130 -5.77 -6.09 1.13
C GLY A 130 -6.69 -5.25 0.28
N MET A 131 -7.69 -4.71 0.96
CA MET A 131 -8.80 -4.03 0.34
C MET A 131 -8.69 -2.52 0.47
N PHE A 132 -8.94 -1.84 -0.64
CA PHE A 132 -8.92 -0.39 -0.79
C PHE A 132 -10.22 0.09 -1.42
N GLN A 133 -10.43 1.41 -1.47
CA GLN A 133 -11.35 1.95 -2.46
C GLN A 133 -10.94 1.50 -3.86
N LYS A 134 -11.91 1.14 -4.70
CA LYS A 134 -11.66 0.56 -6.03
C LYS A 134 -10.69 1.41 -6.86
N GLU A 135 -10.90 2.73 -6.93
CA GLU A 135 -10.04 3.64 -7.68
C GLU A 135 -8.57 3.63 -7.20
N VAL A 136 -8.35 3.47 -5.90
CA VAL A 136 -6.99 3.42 -5.32
C VAL A 136 -6.31 2.10 -5.68
N ALA A 137 -7.03 0.98 -5.57
CA ALA A 137 -6.51 -0.33 -5.97
C ALA A 137 -6.19 -0.39 -7.48
N GLU A 138 -7.10 0.13 -8.32
CA GLU A 138 -6.89 0.25 -9.76
C GLU A 138 -5.66 1.10 -10.04
N ARG A 139 -5.56 2.30 -9.45
CA ARG A 139 -4.40 3.19 -9.60
C ARG A 139 -3.09 2.49 -9.25
N ILE A 140 -3.00 1.75 -8.15
CA ILE A 140 -1.76 1.05 -7.75
C ILE A 140 -1.34 0.02 -8.81
N CYS A 141 -2.29 -0.70 -9.39
CA CYS A 141 -2.04 -1.78 -10.35
C CYS A 141 -2.00 -1.30 -11.82
N GLU A 142 -2.35 -0.04 -12.08
CA GLU A 142 -2.51 0.50 -13.41
C GLU A 142 -1.16 0.63 -14.16
N LYS A 143 -1.19 0.45 -15.49
CA LYS A 143 0.00 0.59 -16.35
C LYS A 143 0.05 1.97 -17.01
N LYS A 144 1.21 2.34 -17.57
CA LYS A 144 1.40 3.62 -18.27
C LYS A 144 0.37 3.84 -19.38
N GLY A 145 0.06 5.10 -19.68
CA GLY A 145 -0.87 5.49 -20.75
C GLY A 145 -2.33 5.62 -20.30
N SER A 146 -2.65 5.24 -19.07
CA SER A 146 -3.98 5.36 -18.47
C SER A 146 -4.13 6.64 -17.62
N LYS A 147 -5.36 7.14 -17.51
CA LYS A 147 -5.72 8.24 -16.60
C LYS A 147 -5.61 7.86 -15.12
N ALA A 148 -5.73 6.57 -14.79
CA ALA A 148 -5.59 6.11 -13.41
C ALA A 148 -4.12 6.00 -12.99
N TYR A 149 -3.19 5.80 -13.93
CA TYR A 149 -1.76 5.67 -13.70
C TYR A 149 -1.18 6.91 -13.00
N GLY A 150 -0.43 6.77 -11.92
CA GLY A 150 0.01 7.91 -11.11
C GLY A 150 1.23 7.61 -10.24
N ILE A 151 1.42 8.45 -9.22
CA ILE A 151 2.54 8.35 -8.28
C ILE A 151 2.63 6.94 -7.68
N LEU A 152 1.52 6.41 -7.15
CA LEU A 152 1.51 5.09 -6.53
C LEU A 152 1.80 3.98 -7.55
N SER A 153 1.31 4.09 -8.79
CA SER A 153 1.60 3.10 -9.84
C SER A 153 3.10 2.99 -10.05
N VAL A 154 3.79 4.12 -10.26
CA VAL A 154 5.22 4.14 -10.52
C VAL A 154 6.02 3.68 -9.32
N LEU A 155 5.75 4.24 -8.14
CA LEU A 155 6.54 3.96 -6.94
C LEU A 155 6.33 2.53 -6.44
N VAL A 156 5.11 1.99 -6.47
CA VAL A 156 4.86 0.60 -6.06
C VAL A 156 5.46 -0.36 -7.06
N GLN A 157 5.22 -0.17 -8.36
CA GLN A 157 5.67 -1.10 -9.40
C GLN A 157 7.18 -1.05 -9.65
N ALA A 158 7.90 -0.09 -9.07
CA ALA A 158 9.36 -0.09 -9.03
C ALA A 158 9.92 -1.19 -8.11
N PHE A 159 9.18 -1.60 -7.08
CA PHE A 159 9.66 -2.54 -6.05
C PHE A 159 8.83 -3.81 -5.94
N TYR A 160 7.57 -3.77 -6.39
CA TYR A 160 6.61 -4.87 -6.27
C TYR A 160 5.97 -5.18 -7.62
N GLU A 161 5.60 -6.44 -7.83
CA GLU A 161 4.60 -6.84 -8.82
C GLU A 161 3.21 -6.59 -8.23
N ALA A 162 2.44 -5.69 -8.85
CA ALA A 162 1.12 -5.29 -8.40
C ALA A 162 0.02 -5.97 -9.22
N THR A 163 -0.85 -6.73 -8.55
CA THR A 163 -1.96 -7.46 -9.16
C THR A 163 -3.28 -7.03 -8.57
N TYR A 164 -4.21 -6.58 -9.42
CA TYR A 164 -5.60 -6.38 -9.03
C TYR A 164 -6.32 -7.74 -9.03
N LEU A 165 -6.94 -8.12 -7.92
CA LEU A 165 -7.51 -9.45 -7.76
C LEU A 165 -9.01 -9.47 -8.05
N PHE A 166 -9.80 -8.69 -7.31
CA PHE A 166 -11.26 -8.63 -7.49
C PHE A 166 -11.88 -7.36 -6.93
N THR A 167 -13.08 -7.03 -7.42
CA THR A 167 -13.93 -5.93 -6.91
C THR A 167 -14.88 -6.47 -5.85
N VAL A 168 -15.15 -5.65 -4.82
CA VAL A 168 -16.13 -5.94 -3.75
C VAL A 168 -17.20 -4.85 -3.73
N ASP A 169 -18.47 -5.27 -3.68
CA ASP A 169 -19.62 -4.36 -3.64
C ASP A 169 -19.82 -3.70 -2.27
N GLU A 170 -20.25 -2.45 -2.24
CA GLU A 170 -20.44 -1.65 -1.03
C GLU A 170 -21.50 -2.22 -0.07
N HIS A 171 -22.43 -3.02 -0.57
CA HIS A 171 -23.53 -3.58 0.23
C HIS A 171 -23.11 -4.67 1.21
N VAL A 172 -21.88 -5.20 1.05
CA VAL A 172 -21.30 -6.20 1.97
C VAL A 172 -20.63 -5.57 3.20
N PHE A 173 -20.82 -4.27 3.42
CA PHE A 173 -20.31 -3.55 4.59
C PHE A 173 -21.44 -2.99 5.47
N ASN A 174 -21.09 -2.66 6.71
CA ASN A 174 -21.95 -1.92 7.63
C ASN A 174 -21.14 -0.86 8.43
N PRO A 175 -21.46 0.45 8.30
CA PRO A 175 -22.33 1.02 7.28
C PRO A 175 -21.73 0.85 5.86
N PRO A 176 -22.52 0.86 4.79
CA PRO A 176 -22.00 0.75 3.43
C PRO A 176 -21.16 1.99 3.05
N PRO A 177 -19.98 1.83 2.41
CA PRO A 177 -19.26 2.93 1.81
C PRO A 177 -20.00 3.49 0.59
N LYS A 178 -19.56 4.67 0.12
CA LYS A 178 -20.16 5.33 -1.06
C LYS A 178 -19.62 4.82 -2.41
N VAL A 179 -18.58 3.99 -2.37
CA VAL A 179 -17.86 3.50 -3.54
C VAL A 179 -17.53 2.03 -3.33
N LYS A 180 -17.39 1.31 -4.44
CA LYS A 180 -16.89 -0.07 -4.44
C LYS A 180 -15.48 -0.15 -3.89
N SER A 181 -15.11 -1.34 -3.44
CA SER A 181 -13.76 -1.67 -3.01
C SER A 181 -13.04 -2.52 -4.05
N GLY A 182 -11.71 -2.50 -4.02
CA GLY A 182 -10.87 -3.36 -4.83
C GLY A 182 -9.84 -4.04 -3.94
N VAL A 183 -9.64 -5.34 -4.15
CA VAL A 183 -8.60 -6.12 -3.48
C VAL A 183 -7.41 -6.24 -4.42
N LEU A 184 -6.23 -5.94 -3.91
CA LEU A 184 -4.98 -6.04 -4.65
C LEU A 184 -3.95 -6.84 -3.85
N ARG A 185 -2.96 -7.34 -4.57
CA ARG A 185 -1.78 -8.00 -3.99
C ARG A 185 -0.51 -7.41 -4.58
N LEU A 186 0.48 -7.23 -3.73
CA LEU A 186 1.84 -6.82 -4.05
C LEU A 186 2.80 -7.92 -3.61
N ILE A 187 3.60 -8.42 -4.53
CA ILE A 187 4.71 -9.34 -4.24
C ILE A 187 6.01 -8.61 -4.55
N ARG A 188 6.93 -8.56 -3.60
CA ARG A 188 8.20 -7.85 -3.78
C ARG A 188 8.99 -8.52 -4.89
N LYS A 189 9.56 -7.73 -5.79
CA LYS A 189 10.41 -8.24 -6.87
C LYS A 189 11.70 -8.82 -6.29
N ASP A 190 12.28 -9.81 -6.96
CA ASP A 190 13.60 -10.34 -6.61
C ASP A 190 14.67 -9.24 -6.65
N ASN A 191 14.66 -8.44 -7.72
CA ASN A 191 15.44 -7.22 -7.79
C ASN A 191 14.57 -6.00 -7.44
N TYR A 192 14.53 -5.69 -6.15
CA TYR A 192 13.89 -4.49 -5.59
C TYR A 192 14.88 -3.35 -5.35
N SER A 193 16.12 -3.45 -5.86
CA SER A 193 17.08 -2.33 -5.84
C SER A 193 16.95 -1.50 -7.11
N LEU A 194 17.10 -0.17 -6.99
CA LEU A 194 17.10 0.71 -8.15
C LEU A 194 18.53 1.09 -8.54
N PRO A 195 18.85 1.17 -9.85
CA PRO A 195 20.17 1.57 -10.32
C PRO A 195 20.38 3.10 -10.30
N CYS A 196 19.70 3.80 -9.38
CA CYS A 196 19.75 5.23 -9.15
C CYS A 196 19.40 5.54 -7.69
N GLY A 197 19.77 6.74 -7.21
CA GLY A 197 19.38 7.18 -5.87
C GLY A 197 17.86 7.17 -5.63
N GLU A 198 17.37 6.31 -4.74
CA GLU A 198 15.94 6.15 -4.49
C GLU A 198 15.26 7.44 -4.00
N LYS A 199 15.93 8.22 -3.15
CA LYS A 199 15.41 9.53 -2.70
C LYS A 199 15.16 10.46 -3.89
N LEU A 200 16.07 10.47 -4.86
CA LEU A 200 15.92 11.24 -6.08
C LEU A 200 14.79 10.67 -6.94
N PHE A 201 14.72 9.34 -7.12
CA PHE A 201 13.62 8.69 -7.86
C PHE A 201 12.24 9.08 -7.32
N PHE A 202 12.06 9.01 -5.99
CA PHE A 202 10.80 9.43 -5.35
C PHE A 202 10.50 10.91 -5.60
N THR A 203 11.54 11.76 -5.56
CA THR A 203 11.41 13.20 -5.81
C THR A 203 11.02 13.48 -7.26
N VAL A 204 11.66 12.82 -8.23
CA VAL A 204 11.36 12.96 -9.66
C VAL A 204 9.92 12.53 -9.96
N VAL A 205 9.50 11.36 -9.48
CA VAL A 205 8.14 10.84 -9.70
C VAL A 205 7.10 11.78 -9.07
N LYS A 206 7.27 12.18 -7.81
CA LYS A 206 6.33 13.08 -7.14
C LYS A 206 6.24 14.44 -7.84
N THR A 207 7.38 15.05 -8.17
CA THR A 207 7.45 16.35 -8.87
C THR A 207 6.80 16.27 -10.25
N ALA A 208 7.03 15.19 -11.01
CA ALA A 208 6.41 14.98 -12.30
C ALA A 208 4.88 15.01 -12.23
N PHE A 209 4.28 14.22 -11.33
CA PHE A 209 2.83 14.06 -11.24
C PHE A 209 2.10 15.23 -10.56
N GLN A 210 2.78 16.12 -9.82
CA GLN A 210 2.18 17.37 -9.32
C GLN A 210 1.63 18.24 -10.45
N GLN A 211 2.24 18.17 -11.64
CA GLN A 211 1.81 18.89 -12.84
C GLN A 211 1.41 17.92 -13.96
N ARG A 212 0.58 16.91 -13.65
CA ARG A 212 0.18 15.81 -14.55
C ARG A 212 -0.15 16.19 -15.99
N ARG A 213 -0.80 17.35 -16.20
CA ARG A 213 -1.23 17.82 -17.53
C ARG A 213 -0.11 18.45 -18.37
N LYS A 214 1.04 18.76 -17.77
CA LYS A 214 2.21 19.33 -18.43
C LYS A 214 3.21 18.24 -18.81
N THR A 215 4.07 18.54 -19.79
CA THR A 215 5.22 17.71 -20.14
C THR A 215 6.22 17.69 -18.99
N LEU A 216 7.04 16.64 -18.91
CA LEU A 216 8.06 16.46 -17.88
C LEU A 216 9.08 17.60 -17.87
N ARG A 217 9.42 18.16 -19.02
CA ARG A 217 10.23 19.39 -19.17
C ARG A 217 9.72 20.53 -18.30
N ASN A 218 8.40 20.70 -18.23
CA ASN A 218 7.76 21.74 -17.45
C ASN A 218 7.56 21.32 -15.99
N SER A 219 7.18 20.05 -15.76
CA SER A 219 6.92 19.55 -14.42
C SER A 219 8.19 19.48 -13.57
N LEU A 220 9.33 19.12 -14.16
CA LEU A 220 10.62 18.95 -13.49
C LEU A 220 11.49 20.22 -13.48
N LYS A 221 10.95 21.36 -13.88
CA LYS A 221 11.70 22.64 -13.95
C LYS A 221 12.37 23.01 -12.62
N THR A 222 11.78 22.63 -11.49
CA THR A 222 12.30 22.90 -10.14
C THR A 222 13.56 22.12 -9.79
N LEU A 223 13.92 21.11 -10.59
CA LEU A 223 15.15 20.33 -10.42
C LEU A 223 16.36 20.97 -11.12
N ASN A 224 16.25 22.18 -11.67
CA ASN A 224 17.36 22.95 -12.25
C ASN A 224 18.25 22.18 -13.24
N LEU A 225 17.66 21.26 -14.01
CA LEU A 225 18.35 20.42 -15.00
C LEU A 225 19.17 21.27 -15.98
N SER A 226 20.36 20.78 -16.35
CA SER A 226 21.22 21.40 -17.37
C SER A 226 20.53 21.50 -18.72
N ASP A 227 20.97 22.42 -19.57
CA ASP A 227 20.38 22.58 -20.91
C ASP A 227 20.60 21.34 -21.78
N LYS A 228 21.71 20.61 -21.58
CA LYS A 228 21.96 19.32 -22.24
C LYS A 228 20.91 18.28 -21.85
N LEU A 229 20.61 18.13 -20.57
CA LEU A 229 19.61 17.16 -20.12
C LEU A 229 18.19 17.59 -20.53
N ARG A 230 17.93 18.90 -20.63
CA ARG A 230 16.66 19.40 -21.14
C ARG A 230 16.40 18.91 -22.57
N GLU A 231 17.40 18.72 -23.42
CA GLU A 231 17.17 18.23 -24.79
C GLU A 231 16.72 16.76 -24.86
N ASP A 232 16.67 16.04 -23.73
CA ASP A 232 16.24 14.64 -23.70
C ASP A 232 14.77 14.47 -24.11
N SER A 233 14.53 13.64 -25.13
CA SER A 233 13.19 13.33 -25.66
C SER A 233 12.20 12.78 -24.63
N LEU A 234 12.66 12.16 -23.53
CA LEU A 234 11.78 11.72 -22.45
C LEU A 234 11.06 12.91 -21.81
N LEU A 235 11.67 14.10 -21.80
CA LEU A 235 11.09 15.29 -21.20
C LEU A 235 9.92 15.88 -21.99
N ASP A 236 9.74 15.48 -23.25
CA ASP A 236 8.61 15.92 -24.08
C ASP A 236 7.31 15.16 -23.78
N SER A 237 7.43 14.01 -23.10
CA SER A 237 6.28 13.23 -22.65
C SER A 237 5.63 13.81 -21.40
N ARG A 238 4.35 13.50 -21.18
CA ARG A 238 3.66 13.72 -19.90
C ARG A 238 4.01 12.60 -18.92
N PRO A 239 3.94 12.86 -17.60
CA PRO A 239 4.23 11.85 -16.57
C PRO A 239 3.49 10.53 -16.76
N GLU A 240 2.23 10.59 -17.19
CA GLU A 240 1.40 9.39 -17.36
C GLU A 240 1.81 8.51 -18.56
N GLN A 241 2.67 9.03 -19.45
CA GLN A 241 3.16 8.33 -20.63
C GLN A 241 4.48 7.58 -20.38
N LEU A 242 5.15 7.82 -19.24
CA LEU A 242 6.39 7.13 -18.88
C LEU A 242 6.12 5.84 -18.11
N SER A 243 6.83 4.79 -18.49
CA SER A 243 6.94 3.54 -17.74
C SER A 243 7.82 3.75 -16.50
N VAL A 244 7.73 2.79 -15.58
CA VAL A 244 8.65 2.70 -14.43
C VAL A 244 10.11 2.71 -14.89
N ALA A 245 10.45 1.94 -15.92
CA ALA A 245 11.81 1.87 -16.46
C ALA A 245 12.27 3.22 -17.05
N GLU A 246 11.40 3.93 -17.75
CA GLU A 246 11.70 5.28 -18.27
C GLU A 246 11.88 6.31 -17.15
N PHE A 247 11.10 6.21 -16.04
CA PHE A 247 11.33 7.03 -14.85
C PHE A 247 12.66 6.74 -14.16
N ILE A 248 13.07 5.46 -14.08
CA ILE A 248 14.38 5.06 -13.56
C ILE A 248 15.49 5.62 -14.45
N ALA A 249 15.41 5.42 -15.77
CA ALA A 249 16.39 5.92 -16.73
C ALA A 249 16.52 7.45 -16.69
N LEU A 250 15.39 8.17 -16.59
CA LEU A 250 15.39 9.62 -16.43
C LEU A 250 16.07 10.03 -15.12
N THR A 251 15.83 9.30 -14.03
CA THR A 251 16.45 9.58 -12.73
C THR A 251 17.96 9.36 -12.76
N GLN A 252 18.44 8.30 -13.42
CA GLN A 252 19.88 8.07 -13.63
C GLN A 252 20.54 9.22 -14.40
N LYS A 253 19.86 9.75 -15.42
CA LYS A 253 20.35 10.91 -16.18
C LYS A 253 20.39 12.18 -15.34
N ILE A 254 19.39 12.41 -14.49
CA ILE A 254 19.37 13.55 -13.55
C ILE A 254 20.51 13.41 -12.53
N GLU A 255 20.72 12.21 -11.98
CA GLU A 255 21.81 11.95 -11.04
C GLU A 255 23.19 12.19 -11.66
N ALA A 256 23.39 11.77 -12.92
CA ALA A 256 24.62 12.01 -13.68
C ALA A 256 24.82 13.48 -14.10
N ASP A 257 23.75 14.28 -14.16
CA ASP A 257 23.81 15.72 -14.46
C ASP A 257 24.45 16.51 -13.30
N GLY A 258 24.46 15.94 -12.09
CA GLY A 258 25.13 16.50 -10.92
C GLY A 258 24.38 17.66 -10.25
N VAL A 259 23.05 17.71 -10.38
CA VAL A 259 22.17 18.73 -9.77
C VAL A 259 21.63 18.29 -8.41
#